data_AF-A0A4V3SGB4-F1
#
_entry.id   AF-A0A4V3SGB4-F1
#
_cell.length_a   1.000
_cell.length_b   1.000
_cell.length_c   1.000
_cell.angle_alpha   90.00
_cell.angle_beta   90.00
_cell.angle_gamma   90.00
#
_symmetry.space_group_name_H-M   'P 1'
#
loop_
_entity.id
_entity.type
_entity.pdbx_description
1 polymer ?
#
loop_
_entity_poly.entity_id
_entity_poly.type
_entity_poly.pdbx_seq_one_letter_code
_entity_poly.pdbx_strand_id
1 'polypeptide(L)'
;MQLFRWILCIVLICVSGFADAINFRDCVARIFPGDASFEGSFDEEPATIPFPPNGVCRRLIPGCPIQPGQRYTYHYTAVVPEDFRTGLLRVEWRLLNANMMPFLCVEFLVRIAEAP
;
A
#
# COMPACT_ATOMS: atom_id res chain seq x y z
N MET A 1 -6.76 -35.48 -0.65
CA MET A 1 -5.92 -34.26 -0.78
C MET A 1 -6.44 -33.23 -1.79
N GLN A 2 -7.64 -33.39 -2.38
CA GLN A 2 -8.23 -32.36 -3.26
C GLN A 2 -9.02 -31.30 -2.48
N LEU A 3 -9.65 -31.63 -1.35
CA LEU A 3 -10.46 -30.68 -0.57
C LEU A 3 -9.66 -29.46 -0.09
N PHE A 4 -8.41 -29.66 0.34
CA PHE A 4 -7.53 -28.58 0.80
C PHE A 4 -7.13 -27.62 -0.33
N ARG A 5 -7.03 -28.11 -1.57
CA ARG A 5 -6.67 -27.28 -2.74
C ARG A 5 -7.82 -26.37 -3.17
N TRP A 6 -9.07 -26.82 -3.02
CA TRP A 6 -10.26 -26.01 -3.29
C TRP A 6 -10.49 -24.97 -2.21
N ILE A 7 -10.29 -25.33 -0.94
CA ILE A 7 -10.35 -24.38 0.19
C ILE A 7 -9.29 -23.28 0.01
N LEU A 8 -8.06 -23.62 -0.41
CA LEU A 8 -7.00 -22.62 -0.63
C LEU A 8 -7.37 -21.62 -1.74
N CYS A 9 -7.97 -22.08 -2.85
CA CYS A 9 -8.45 -21.19 -3.91
C CYS A 9 -9.61 -20.31 -3.44
N ILE A 10 -10.57 -20.86 -2.68
CA ILE A 10 -11.69 -20.09 -2.13
C ILE A 10 -11.17 -19.01 -1.18
N VAL A 11 -10.26 -19.35 -0.26
CA VAL A 11 -9.67 -18.39 0.68
C VAL A 11 -8.85 -17.30 -0.04
N LEU A 12 -8.12 -17.64 -1.11
CA LEU A 12 -7.39 -16.64 -1.91
C LEU A 12 -8.30 -15.72 -2.73
N ILE A 13 -9.51 -16.15 -3.10
CA ILE A 13 -10.47 -15.34 -3.87
C ILE A 13 -11.33 -14.47 -2.95
N CYS A 14 -11.57 -14.88 -1.70
CA CYS A 14 -12.40 -14.14 -0.74
C CYS A 14 -11.73 -12.91 -0.13
N VAL A 15 -10.39 -12.79 -0.19
CA VAL A 15 -9.72 -11.59 0.28
C VAL A 15 -9.79 -10.55 -0.82
N SER A 16 -10.73 -9.61 -0.73
CA SER A 16 -10.82 -8.39 -1.55
C SER A 16 -9.59 -7.51 -1.33
N GLY A 17 -8.45 -7.92 -1.89
CA GLY A 17 -7.20 -7.17 -1.85
C GLY A 17 -7.10 -6.21 -3.02
N PHE A 18 -6.50 -5.04 -2.80
CA PHE A 18 -6.00 -4.21 -3.91
C PHE A 18 -4.48 -4.28 -3.94
N ALA A 19 -3.90 -4.35 -5.13
CA ALA A 19 -2.46 -4.29 -5.34
C ALA A 19 -2.12 -3.05 -6.17
N ASP A 20 -1.21 -2.23 -5.65
CA ASP A 20 -0.78 -1.00 -6.31
C ASP A 20 0.73 -0.78 -6.16
N ALA A 21 1.29 0.11 -6.96
CA ALA A 21 2.71 0.41 -6.98
C ALA A 21 3.01 1.89 -7.24
N ILE A 22 3.93 2.45 -6.45
CA ILE A 22 4.47 3.78 -6.68
C ILE A 22 5.81 3.66 -7.41
N ASN A 23 5.93 4.32 -8.56
CA ASN A 23 7.20 4.48 -9.27
C ASN A 23 7.75 5.87 -9.04
N PHE A 24 8.92 5.98 -8.44
CA PHE A 24 9.55 7.27 -8.14
C PHE A 24 11.05 7.25 -8.41
N ARG A 25 11.66 8.43 -8.47
CA ARG A 25 13.10 8.64 -8.53
C ARG A 25 13.42 9.73 -7.52
N ASP A 26 14.28 9.43 -6.55
CA ASP A 26 14.87 10.48 -5.73
C ASP A 26 16.05 11.11 -6.49
N CYS A 27 16.16 12.44 -6.47
CA CYS A 27 17.20 13.19 -7.17
C CYS A 27 18.15 13.92 -6.21
N VAL A 28 17.83 13.99 -4.92
CA VAL A 28 18.47 14.93 -4.00
C VAL A 28 19.57 14.27 -3.19
N ALA A 29 19.26 13.18 -2.49
CA ALA A 29 20.17 12.61 -1.50
C ALA A 29 20.01 11.09 -1.34
N ARG A 30 20.83 10.49 -0.50
CA ARG A 30 20.59 9.12 -0.04
C ARG A 30 19.55 9.16 1.08
N ILE A 31 18.49 8.35 0.96
CA ILE A 31 17.45 8.22 1.99
C ILE A 31 17.58 6.85 2.66
N PHE A 32 17.53 6.86 3.99
CA PHE A 32 17.36 5.66 4.81
C PHE A 32 15.87 5.49 5.12
N PRO A 33 15.18 4.53 4.50
CA PRO A 33 13.73 4.43 4.67
C PRO A 33 13.36 3.82 6.02
N GLY A 34 12.25 4.30 6.57
CA GLY A 34 11.60 3.77 7.77
C GLY A 34 10.38 2.96 7.35
N ASP A 35 9.19 3.46 7.72
CA ASP A 35 7.91 2.80 7.44
C ASP A 35 7.10 3.47 6.32
N ALA A 36 5.92 2.93 6.04
CA ALA A 36 4.93 3.56 5.18
C ALA A 36 3.62 3.74 5.95
N SER A 37 2.85 4.77 5.61
CA SER A 37 1.52 5.01 6.14
C SER A 37 0.50 5.09 5.01
N PHE A 38 -0.71 4.65 5.30
CA PHE A 38 -1.82 4.65 4.37
C PHE A 38 -3.05 5.15 5.12
N GLU A 39 -3.53 6.34 4.72
CA GLU A 39 -4.69 6.99 5.33
C GLU A 39 -5.78 7.11 4.26
N GLY A 40 -7.00 6.69 4.61
CA GLY A 40 -8.17 6.78 3.74
C GLY A 40 -9.18 7.78 4.29
N SER A 41 -9.99 8.38 3.43
CA SER A 41 -11.18 9.14 3.85
C SER A 41 -12.32 9.06 2.83
N PHE A 42 -13.55 9.02 3.34
CA PHE A 42 -14.80 9.17 2.58
C PHE A 42 -15.40 10.53 2.90
N ASP A 43 -15.53 11.42 1.92
CA ASP A 43 -16.12 12.76 2.15
C ASP A 43 -15.54 13.47 3.40
N GLU A 44 -14.21 13.41 3.56
CA GLU A 44 -13.43 13.94 4.70
C GLU A 44 -13.53 13.14 6.01
N GLU A 45 -14.39 12.13 6.10
CA GLU A 45 -14.45 11.21 7.24
C GLU A 45 -13.30 10.18 7.16
N PRO A 46 -12.43 10.07 8.18
CA PRO A 46 -11.34 9.10 8.18
C PRO A 46 -11.84 7.65 8.07
N ALA A 47 -11.17 6.87 7.23
CA ALA A 47 -11.43 5.47 7.01
C ALA A 47 -10.14 4.66 7.17
N THR A 48 -10.17 3.69 8.09
CA THR A 48 -9.00 2.88 8.40
C THR A 48 -8.98 1.62 7.55
N ILE A 49 -8.05 1.54 6.61
CA ILE A 49 -7.70 0.29 5.95
C ILE A 49 -6.52 -0.32 6.71
N PRO A 50 -6.59 -1.61 7.11
CA PRO A 50 -5.47 -2.28 7.75
C PRO A 50 -4.21 -2.20 6.89
N PHE A 51 -3.21 -1.45 7.37
CA PHE A 51 -1.90 -1.33 6.74
C PHE A 51 -0.83 -1.95 7.64
N PRO A 52 -0.52 -3.25 7.50
CA PRO A 52 0.50 -3.90 8.30
C PRO A 52 1.87 -3.21 8.13
N PRO A 53 2.45 -2.70 9.23
CA PRO A 53 3.76 -2.06 9.21
C PRO A 53 4.80 -3.10 8.83
N ASN A 54 5.47 -2.88 7.71
CA ASN A 54 6.50 -3.80 7.22
C ASN A 54 7.73 -3.04 6.69
N GLY A 55 7.81 -1.73 6.94
CA GLY A 55 8.89 -0.92 6.43
C GLY A 55 8.77 -0.66 4.92
N VAL A 56 9.46 0.38 4.45
CA VAL A 56 9.57 0.65 3.01
C VAL A 56 10.44 -0.42 2.33
N CYS A 57 11.55 -0.81 2.97
CA CYS A 57 12.60 -1.59 2.31
C CYS A 57 12.21 -3.00 1.88
N ARG A 58 11.23 -3.64 2.54
CA ARG A 58 10.79 -4.99 2.18
C ARG A 58 9.99 -5.04 0.88
N ARG A 59 9.50 -3.89 0.44
CA ARG A 59 8.54 -3.75 -0.67
C ARG A 59 9.10 -2.88 -1.81
N LEU A 60 10.37 -2.46 -1.68
CA LEU A 60 11.04 -1.56 -2.61
C LEU A 60 11.98 -2.33 -3.54
N ILE A 61 11.88 -2.05 -4.84
CA ILE A 61 12.77 -2.59 -5.86
C ILE A 61 13.34 -1.44 -6.69
N PRO A 62 14.68 -1.30 -6.82
CA PRO A 62 15.72 -2.05 -6.12
C PRO A 62 15.70 -1.80 -4.61
N GLY A 63 16.40 -2.65 -3.85
CA GLY A 63 16.41 -2.58 -2.40
C GLY A 63 17.06 -1.33 -1.83
N CYS A 64 16.81 -1.11 -0.54
CA CYS A 64 17.40 -0.01 0.24
C CYS A 64 18.93 -0.06 0.37
N PRO A 65 19.58 1.08 0.68
CA PRO A 65 18.99 2.42 0.82
C PRO A 65 18.61 3.03 -0.53
N ILE A 66 17.76 4.07 -0.51
CA ILE A 66 17.39 4.82 -1.71
C ILE A 66 18.57 5.71 -2.09
N GLN A 67 19.03 5.61 -3.33
CA GLN A 67 20.15 6.38 -3.88
C GLN A 67 19.63 7.47 -4.82
N PRO A 68 20.30 8.63 -4.87
CA PRO A 68 19.93 9.70 -5.77
C PRO A 68 20.11 9.27 -7.23
N GLY A 69 19.23 9.74 -8.09
CA GLY A 69 19.20 9.46 -9.53
C GLY A 69 18.61 8.08 -9.89
N GLN A 70 18.35 7.19 -8.93
CA GLN A 70 17.88 5.82 -9.21
C GLN A 70 16.35 5.72 -9.18
N ARG A 71 15.78 4.92 -10.09
CA ARG A 71 14.34 4.65 -10.13
C ARG A 71 14.01 3.51 -9.18
N TYR A 72 12.92 3.66 -8.45
CA TYR A 72 12.39 2.70 -7.50
C TYR A 72 10.92 2.42 -7.77
N THR A 73 10.51 1.20 -7.47
CA THR A 73 9.11 0.77 -7.44
C THR A 73 8.81 0.25 -6.04
N TYR A 74 7.82 0.85 -5.38
CA TYR A 74 7.30 0.39 -4.10
C TYR A 74 5.98 -0.33 -4.35
N HIS A 75 5.93 -1.64 -4.08
CA HIS A 75 4.74 -2.47 -4.29
C HIS A 75 4.01 -2.74 -2.98
N TYR A 76 2.69 -2.61 -3.00
CA TYR A 76 1.90 -3.00 -1.84
C TYR A 76 0.57 -3.60 -2.22
N THR A 77 0.20 -4.64 -1.48
CA THR A 77 -1.13 -5.24 -1.51
C THR A 77 -1.76 -5.03 -0.15
N ALA A 78 -2.86 -4.29 -0.12
CA ALA A 78 -3.69 -4.17 1.08
C ALA A 78 -4.89 -5.10 0.98
N VAL A 79 -5.41 -5.46 2.14
CA VAL A 79 -6.67 -6.21 2.27
C VAL A 79 -7.76 -5.23 2.66
N VAL A 80 -8.82 -5.18 1.88
CA VAL A 80 -10.03 -4.41 2.21
C VAL A 80 -10.96 -5.32 3.01
N PRO A 81 -11.38 -4.95 4.22
CA PRO A 81 -12.37 -5.72 4.98
C PRO A 81 -13.67 -5.93 4.19
N GLU A 82 -14.35 -7.06 4.38
CA GLU A 82 -15.62 -7.34 3.67
C GLU A 82 -16.72 -6.34 4.04
N ASP A 83 -16.74 -5.87 5.29
CA ASP A 83 -17.66 -4.87 5.82
C ASP A 83 -17.21 -3.42 5.56
N PHE A 84 -16.17 -3.23 4.74
CA PHE A 84 -15.69 -1.90 4.41
C PHE A 84 -16.70 -1.16 3.53
N ARG A 85 -16.98 0.10 3.90
CA ARG A 85 -17.92 0.96 3.19
C ARG A 85 -17.58 1.05 1.69
N THR A 86 -18.58 0.87 0.84
CA THR A 86 -18.47 1.11 -0.61
C THR A 86 -18.51 2.59 -0.93
N GLY A 87 -17.87 3.01 -2.02
CA GLY A 87 -17.84 4.41 -2.43
C GLY A 87 -16.50 4.86 -2.99
N LEU A 88 -16.33 6.18 -3.09
CA LEU A 88 -15.07 6.81 -3.48
C LEU A 88 -14.23 7.11 -2.24
N LEU A 89 -13.12 6.42 -2.10
CA LEU A 89 -12.15 6.61 -1.04
C LEU A 89 -11.01 7.51 -1.55
N ARG A 90 -10.73 8.60 -0.85
CA ARG A 90 -9.49 9.36 -1.03
C ARG A 90 -8.39 8.71 -0.20
N VAL A 91 -7.28 8.40 -0.86
CA VAL A 91 -6.13 7.75 -0.24
C VAL A 91 -4.97 8.74 -0.21
N GLU A 92 -4.34 8.85 0.95
CA GLU A 92 -3.02 9.46 1.11
C GLU A 92 -2.01 8.37 1.52
N TRP A 93 -1.05 8.12 0.63
CA TRP A 93 -0.03 7.10 0.83
C TRP A 93 1.33 7.76 0.99
N ARG A 94 1.94 7.59 2.16
CA ARG A 94 3.23 8.21 2.50
C ARG A 94 4.31 7.14 2.67
N LEU A 95 5.50 7.41 2.13
CA LEU A 95 6.73 6.69 2.47
C LEU A 95 7.55 7.55 3.42
N LEU A 96 7.96 6.95 4.55
CA LEU A 96 8.62 7.64 5.65
C LEU A 96 10.10 7.25 5.71
N ASN A 97 10.94 8.18 6.12
CA ASN A 97 12.35 7.94 6.37
C ASN A 97 12.56 7.34 7.78
N ALA A 98 13.81 7.05 8.15
CA ALA A 98 14.18 6.50 9.44
C ALA A 98 13.80 7.39 10.65
N ASN A 99 13.52 8.68 10.42
CA ASN A 99 13.03 9.62 11.43
C ASN A 99 11.49 9.74 11.43
N MET A 100 10.78 8.84 10.73
CA MET A 100 9.33 8.85 10.56
C MET A 100 8.78 10.09 9.85
N MET A 101 9.64 10.83 9.13
CA MET A 101 9.23 11.98 8.33
C MET A 101 8.93 11.54 6.89
N PRO A 102 7.83 12.02 6.28
CA PRO A 102 7.51 11.68 4.91
C PRO A 102 8.57 12.24 3.95
N PHE A 103 9.03 11.40 3.01
CA PHE A 103 9.87 11.82 1.89
C PHE A 103 9.16 11.69 0.54
N LEU A 104 8.06 10.93 0.50
CA LEU A 104 7.18 10.81 -0.66
C LEU A 104 5.74 10.71 -0.16
N CYS A 105 4.84 11.52 -0.73
CA CYS A 105 3.41 11.45 -0.50
C CYS A 105 2.71 11.40 -1.86
N VAL A 106 1.78 10.47 -2.02
CA VAL A 106 0.90 10.42 -3.19
C VAL A 106 -0.55 10.38 -2.73
N GLU A 107 -1.40 11.09 -3.47
CA GLU A 107 -2.83 11.12 -3.24
C GLU A 107 -3.58 10.64 -4.48
N PHE A 108 -4.57 9.78 -4.28
CA PHE A 108 -5.39 9.24 -5.36
C PHE A 108 -6.77 8.83 -4.86
N LEU A 109 -7.70 8.68 -5.80
CA LEU A 109 -9.07 8.23 -5.53
C LEU A 109 -9.20 6.75 -5.94
N VAL A 110 -9.77 5.95 -5.05
CA VAL A 110 -10.08 4.52 -5.28
C VAL A 110 -11.58 4.33 -5.16
N ARG A 111 -12.18 3.56 -6.08
CA ARG A 111 -13.57 3.13 -5.94
C ARG A 111 -13.61 1.77 -5.24
N ILE A 112 -14.20 1.71 -4.06
CA ILE A 112 -14.53 0.46 -3.36
C ILE A 112 -15.91 0.02 -3.81
N ALA A 113 -16.01 -1.22 -4.31
CA ALA A 113 -17.23 -1.83 -4.80
C ALA A 113 -17.28 -3.31 -4.40
N GLU A 114 -18.49 -3.86 -4.32
CA GLU A 114 -18.70 -5.29 -4.07
C GLU A 114 -18.16 -6.13 -5.25
N ALA A 115 -17.62 -7.30 -4.93
CA ALA A 115 -17.23 -8.27 -5.94
C ALA A 115 -18.50 -8.85 -6.62
N PRO A 116 -18.50 -9.01 -7.95
CA PRO A 116 -19.62 -9.58 -8.70
C PRO A 116 -19.83 -11.08 -8.44
#